data_AF-A0A1I5R344-F1
#
_entry.id   AF-A0A1I5R344-F1
#
_cell.length_a   1.000
_cell.length_b   1.000
_cell.length_c   1.000
_cell.angle_alpha   90.00
_cell.angle_beta   90.00
_cell.angle_gamma   90.00
#
_symmetry.space_group_name_H-M   'P 1'
#
loop_
_entity.id
_entity.type
_entity.pdbx_description
1 polymer ?
#
loop_
_entity_poly.entity_id
_entity_poly.type
_entity_poly.pdbx_seq_one_letter_code
_entity_poly.pdbx_strand_id
1 'polypeptide(L)'
;MATATLATIHTPPSVARRPMPALARDLLAVAWEPGAAPPREVRVRPELAGRLGGEPGPDGQWLLGEPAGVPLVVDPLLPRSPGFEVRRVAPR
;
A
#
# COMPACT_ATOMS: atom_id res chain seq x y z
N MET A 1 32.10 34.34 24.80
CA MET A 1 32.13 32.87 24.90
C MET A 1 30.74 32.36 24.51
N ALA A 2 30.63 31.63 23.40
CA ALA A 2 29.33 31.18 22.86
C ALA A 2 29.22 29.65 23.02
N THR A 3 28.20 29.21 23.75
CA THR A 3 27.91 27.79 24.02
C THR A 3 27.05 27.24 22.89
N ALA A 4 27.57 26.29 22.12
CA ALA A 4 26.80 25.58 21.09
C ALA A 4 26.14 24.34 21.71
N THR A 5 24.81 24.34 21.78
CA THR A 5 24.02 23.18 22.20
C THR A 5 23.86 22.23 21.01
N LEU A 6 24.45 21.04 21.11
CA LEU A 6 24.27 19.97 20.13
C LEU A 6 22.87 19.38 20.27
N ALA A 7 22.00 19.58 19.28
CA ALA A 7 20.73 18.87 19.19
C ALA A 7 20.98 17.48 18.60
N THR A 8 20.95 16.45 19.45
CA THR A 8 21.00 15.05 19.03
C THR A 8 19.75 14.73 18.22
N ILE A 9 19.91 14.53 16.91
CA ILE A 9 18.85 14.06 16.03
C ILE A 9 18.57 12.60 16.42
N HIS A 10 17.45 12.35 17.08
CA HIS A 10 16.95 10.99 17.29
C HIS A 10 16.32 10.50 15.98
N THR A 11 17.11 9.83 15.15
CA THR A 11 16.57 9.08 14.01
C THR A 11 15.90 7.83 14.58
N PRO A 12 14.57 7.64 14.45
CA PRO A 12 13.94 6.40 14.90
C PRO A 12 14.57 5.22 14.12
N PRO A 13 14.66 4.02 14.72
CA PRO A 13 15.19 2.86 14.03
C PRO A 13 14.37 2.64 12.75
N SER A 14 15.04 2.74 11.61
CA SER A 14 14.48 2.34 10.32
C SER A 14 14.21 0.84 10.40
N VAL A 15 12.96 0.48 10.74
CA VAL A 15 12.48 -0.90 10.63
C VAL A 15 12.84 -1.35 9.23
N ALA A 16 13.69 -2.37 9.11
CA ALA A 16 14.19 -2.87 7.84
C ALA A 16 12.99 -3.17 6.93
N ARG A 17 12.69 -2.24 6.00
CA ARG A 17 11.57 -2.37 5.08
C ARG A 17 11.91 -3.51 4.15
N ARG A 18 11.22 -4.65 4.29
CA ARG A 18 11.29 -5.71 3.28
C ARG A 18 10.99 -5.06 1.91
N PRO A 19 11.83 -5.26 0.88
CA PRO A 19 11.55 -4.70 -0.43
C PRO A 19 10.20 -5.21 -0.91
N MET A 20 9.29 -4.28 -1.20
CA MET A 20 7.94 -4.59 -1.65
C MET A 20 8.03 -5.22 -3.06
N PRO A 21 7.23 -6.28 -3.36
CA PRO A 21 7.20 -6.86 -4.70
C PRO A 21 6.93 -5.79 -5.78
N ALA A 22 7.60 -5.89 -6.92
CA ALA A 22 7.45 -4.92 -8.02
C ALA A 22 5.98 -4.76 -8.44
N LEU A 23 5.24 -5.87 -8.52
CA LEU A 23 3.80 -5.87 -8.82
C LEU A 23 2.98 -5.07 -7.80
N ALA A 24 3.29 -5.19 -6.51
CA ALA A 24 2.61 -4.41 -5.46
C ALA A 24 2.90 -2.91 -5.60
N ARG A 25 4.12 -2.54 -5.99
CA ARG A 25 4.49 -1.15 -6.28
C ARG A 25 3.73 -0.59 -7.48
N ASP A 26 3.64 -1.38 -8.54
CA ASP A 26 2.95 -0.96 -9.76
C ASP A 26 1.44 -0.82 -9.51
N LEU A 27 0.83 -1.73 -8.74
CA LEU A 27 -0.56 -1.60 -8.30
C LEU A 27 -0.80 -0.36 -7.43
N LEU A 28 0.11 -0.04 -6.50
CA LEU A 28 -0.01 1.17 -5.70
C LEU A 28 0.12 2.43 -6.54
N ALA A 29 1.01 2.44 -7.54
CA ALA A 29 1.12 3.56 -8.47
C ALA A 29 -0.20 3.80 -9.22
N VAL A 30 -0.87 2.73 -9.66
CA VAL A 30 -2.21 2.82 -10.26
C VAL A 30 -3.26 3.24 -9.23
N ALA A 31 -3.21 2.68 -8.02
CA ALA A 31 -4.16 3.01 -6.96
C ALA A 31 -4.08 4.48 -6.52
N TRP A 32 -2.90 5.09 -6.59
CA TRP A 32 -2.66 6.50 -6.23
C TRP A 32 -2.41 7.39 -7.45
N GLU A 33 -3.00 7.05 -8.59
CA GLU A 33 -2.93 7.85 -9.81
C GLU A 33 -3.24 9.34 -9.51
N PRO A 34 -2.36 10.28 -9.90
CA PRO A 34 -2.58 11.71 -9.66
C PRO A 34 -3.89 12.19 -10.27
N GLY A 35 -4.69 12.91 -9.49
CA GLY A 35 -6.00 13.41 -9.91
C GLY A 35 -7.15 12.41 -9.75
N ALA A 36 -6.88 11.15 -9.42
CA ALA A 36 -7.90 10.19 -9.04
C ALA A 36 -8.33 10.38 -7.57
N ALA A 37 -9.57 10.01 -7.26
CA ALA A 37 -10.03 10.00 -5.88
C ALA A 37 -9.25 8.96 -5.04
N PRO A 38 -9.07 9.20 -3.72
CA PRO A 38 -8.35 8.30 -2.85
C PRO A 38 -8.87 6.85 -2.96
N PRO A 39 -7.98 5.84 -3.08
CA PRO A 39 -8.39 4.45 -3.11
C PRO A 39 -8.98 4.06 -1.76
N ARG A 40 -10.10 3.34 -1.80
CA ARG A 40 -10.75 2.75 -0.63
C ARG A 40 -10.30 1.30 -0.42
N GLU A 41 -10.21 0.55 -1.50
CA GLU A 41 -9.74 -0.84 -1.52
C GLU A 41 -9.22 -1.19 -2.93
N VAL A 42 -8.28 -2.13 -2.99
CA VAL A 42 -7.89 -2.81 -4.23
C VAL A 42 -8.44 -4.22 -4.18
N ARG A 43 -9.26 -4.58 -5.16
CA ARG A 43 -9.70 -5.95 -5.37
C ARG A 43 -8.76 -6.63 -6.32
N VAL A 44 -8.38 -7.86 -6.02
CA VAL A 44 -7.49 -8.66 -6.85
C VAL A 44 -8.00 -10.07 -6.98
N ARG A 45 -7.73 -10.69 -8.12
CA ARG A 45 -7.97 -12.11 -8.26
C ARG A 45 -7.07 -12.94 -7.33
N PRO A 46 -7.48 -14.16 -6.93
CA PRO A 46 -6.68 -15.04 -6.08
C PRO A 46 -5.28 -15.32 -6.62
N GLU A 47 -5.13 -15.49 -7.94
CA GLU A 47 -3.84 -15.78 -8.57
C GLU A 47 -2.85 -14.60 -8.47
N LEU A 48 -3.40 -13.39 -8.36
CA LEU A 48 -2.63 -12.15 -8.23
C LEU A 48 -2.32 -11.84 -6.76
N ALA A 49 -3.26 -12.12 -5.85
CA ALA A 49 -3.08 -11.97 -4.40
C ALA A 49 -1.82 -12.68 -3.87
N GLY A 50 -1.59 -13.94 -4.29
CA GLY A 50 -0.41 -14.72 -3.88
C GLY A 50 0.93 -14.13 -4.32
N ARG A 51 0.92 -13.23 -5.32
CA ARG A 51 2.13 -12.57 -5.84
C ARG A 51 2.41 -11.21 -5.20
N LEU A 52 1.41 -10.61 -4.56
CA LEU A 52 1.50 -9.26 -4.00
C LEU A 52 2.22 -9.21 -2.65
N GLY A 53 2.31 -10.33 -1.94
CA GLY A 53 3.04 -10.41 -0.68
C GLY A 53 2.61 -9.33 0.31
N GLY A 54 1.30 -9.09 0.42
CA GLY A 54 0.77 -8.12 1.40
C GLY A 54 1.10 -8.53 2.83
N GLU A 55 0.82 -7.65 3.77
CA GLU A 55 1.01 -7.94 5.19
C GLU A 55 -0.35 -7.88 5.89
N PRO A 56 -0.57 -8.66 6.95
CA PRO A 56 -1.77 -8.51 7.78
C PRO A 56 -1.76 -7.14 8.44
N GLY A 57 -2.77 -6.33 8.15
CA GLY A 57 -3.04 -5.06 8.80
C GLY A 57 -3.57 -5.21 10.22
N PRO A 58 -3.76 -4.09 10.95
CA PRO A 58 -4.13 -4.09 12.37
C PRO A 58 -5.47 -4.79 12.66
N ASP A 59 -6.39 -4.77 11.69
CA ASP A 59 -7.71 -5.39 11.81
C ASP A 59 -7.79 -6.78 11.14
N GLY A 60 -6.64 -7.39 10.80
CA GLY A 60 -6.57 -8.68 10.08
C GLY A 60 -6.84 -8.58 8.58
N GLN A 61 -7.10 -7.38 8.06
CA GLN A 61 -7.22 -7.11 6.63
C GLN A 61 -5.84 -7.08 5.97
N TRP A 62 -5.68 -7.70 4.81
CA TRP A 62 -4.41 -7.61 4.07
C TRP A 62 -4.24 -6.19 3.54
N LEU A 63 -3.08 -5.58 3.79
CA LEU A 63 -2.76 -4.24 3.31
C LEU A 63 -1.70 -4.31 2.21
N LEU A 64 -1.91 -3.47 1.19
CA LEU A 64 -0.95 -3.24 0.13
C LEU A 64 -0.14 -1.98 0.44
N GLY A 65 1.14 -2.17 0.73
CA GLY A 65 2.11 -1.10 1.00
C GLY A 65 2.01 -0.45 2.37
N GLU A 66 3.13 0.09 2.83
CA GLU A 66 3.27 0.83 4.09
C GLU A 66 3.82 2.23 3.80
N PRO A 67 3.42 3.29 4.54
CA PRO A 67 2.57 3.31 5.74
C PRO A 67 1.09 3.67 5.51
N ALA A 68 0.69 3.97 4.27
CA ALA A 68 -0.70 4.38 3.98
C ALA A 68 -1.66 3.21 3.76
N GLY A 69 -1.16 1.97 3.58
CA GLY A 69 -1.92 0.71 3.56
C GLY A 69 -3.24 0.74 2.80
N VAL A 70 -3.25 0.37 1.51
CA VAL A 70 -4.52 0.21 0.80
C VAL A 70 -5.11 -1.18 1.10
N PRO A 71 -6.35 -1.29 1.60
CA PRO A 71 -6.98 -2.58 1.85
C PRO A 71 -7.01 -3.45 0.59
N LEU A 72 -6.52 -4.69 0.71
CA LEU A 72 -6.50 -5.69 -0.35
C LEU A 72 -7.61 -6.71 -0.12
N VAL A 73 -8.48 -6.87 -1.11
CA VAL A 73 -9.60 -7.81 -1.08
C VAL A 73 -9.43 -8.82 -2.20
N VAL A 74 -9.55 -10.11 -1.88
CA VAL A 74 -9.52 -11.16 -2.90
C VAL A 74 -10.93 -11.34 -3.48
N ASP A 75 -11.08 -11.13 -4.78
CA ASP A 75 -12.34 -11.24 -5.51
C ASP A 75 -12.19 -12.21 -6.71
N PRO A 76 -12.71 -13.46 -6.61
CA PRO A 76 -12.59 -14.46 -7.67
C PRO A 76 -13.47 -14.15 -8.89
N LEU A 77 -14.43 -13.22 -8.77
CA LEU A 77 -15.35 -12.86 -9.85
C LEU A 77 -14.76 -11.81 -10.80
N LEU A 78 -13.60 -11.25 -10.48
CA LEU A 78 -12.93 -10.29 -11.34
C LEU A 78 -12.54 -10.90 -12.71
N PRO A 79 -12.63 -10.10 -13.80
CA PRO A 79 -12.14 -10.48 -15.11
C PRO A 79 -10.69 -10.98 -15.06
N ARG A 80 -10.34 -11.95 -15.92
CA ARG A 80 -8.99 -12.52 -15.96
C ARG A 80 -7.90 -11.49 -16.29
N SER A 81 -8.23 -10.45 -17.04
CA SER A 81 -7.35 -9.33 -17.35
C SER A 81 -8.12 -8.02 -17.17
N PRO A 82 -7.59 -7.03 -16.43
CA PRO A 82 -6.24 -7.02 -15.82
C PRO A 82 -6.12 -7.84 -14.52
N GLY A 83 -7.22 -8.41 -14.00
CA GLY A 83 -7.20 -9.22 -12.78
C GLY A 83 -7.21 -8.44 -11.46
N PHE A 84 -7.41 -7.12 -11.52
CA PHE A 84 -7.58 -6.25 -10.37
C PHE A 84 -8.55 -5.09 -10.67
N GLU A 85 -9.08 -4.48 -9.62
CA GLU A 85 -9.90 -3.26 -9.68
C GLU A 85 -9.58 -2.36 -8.49
N VAL A 86 -9.45 -1.05 -8.72
CA VAL A 86 -9.29 -0.06 -7.65
C VAL A 86 -10.63 0.60 -7.38
N ARG A 87 -11.18 0.38 -6.19
CA ARG A 87 -12.40 1.06 -5.76
C ARG A 87 -12.05 2.35 -5.06
N ARG A 88 -12.72 3.42 -5.46
CA ARG A 88 -12.47 4.78 -4.98
C ARG A 88 -13.69 5.31 -4.27
N VAL A 89 -13.48 6.23 -3.33
CA VAL A 89 -14.60 7.01 -2.78
C VAL A 89 -15.04 7.99 -3.85
N ALA A 90 -16.33 8.05 -4.17
CA ALA A 90 -16.83 9.06 -5.09
C ALA A 90 -16.56 10.46 -4.50
N PRO A 91 -16.08 11.43 -5.28
CA PRO A 91 -15.99 12.80 -4.82
C PRO A 91 -17.40 13.28 -4.43
N ARG A 92 -17.53 13.84 -3.22
CA ARG A 92 -18.77 14.45 -2.71
C ARG A 92 -18.92 15.87 -3.20
#